data_AF-A0A9D8AY72-F1
#
_entry.id   AF-A0A9D8AY72-F1
#
_cell.length_a   1.000
_cell.length_b   1.000
_cell.length_c   1.000
_cell.angle_alpha   90.00
_cell.angle_beta   90.00
_cell.angle_gamma   90.00
#
_symmetry.space_group_name_H-M   'P 1'
#
loop_
_entity.id
_entity.type
_entity.pdbx_description
1 polymer ?
#
loop_
_entity_poly.entity_id
_entity_poly.type
_entity_poly.pdbx_seq_one_letter_code
_entity_poly.pdbx_strand_id
1 'polypeptide(L)' 'MLIGVDASRAAVAQRTGTEAYSLHLIRALLALDTAHCVRLYYNGP' A
#
# COMPACT_ATOMS: atom_id res chain seq x y z
N MET A 1 14.78 8.00 4.05
CA MET A 1 13.66 8.27 4.99
C MET A 1 12.71 7.09 4.97
N LEU A 2 12.20 6.69 6.13
CA LEU A 2 11.19 5.62 6.24
C LEU A 2 9.78 6.24 6.09
N ILE A 3 8.97 5.69 5.19
CA ILE A 3 7.56 6.07 5.00
C ILE A 3 6.69 4.87 5.36
N GLY A 4 5.86 5.03 6.40
CA GLY A 4 4.86 4.04 6.77
C GLY A 4 3.58 4.21 5.96
N VAL A 5 3.08 3.13 5.36
CA VAL A 5 1.81 3.11 4.61
C VAL A 5 0.89 2.05 5.21
N ASP A 6 -0.32 2.46 5.61
CA ASP A 6 -1.38 1.52 5.96
C ASP A 6 -1.88 0.83 4.68
N ALA A 7 -1.58 -0.46 4.55
CA ALA A 7 -1.95 -1.29 3.42
C ALA A 7 -3.18 -2.18 3.69
N SER A 8 -3.88 -1.98 4.83
CA SER A 8 -5.03 -2.80 5.24
C SER A 8 -6.12 -2.86 4.17
N ARG A 9 -6.44 -1.73 3.53
CA ARG A 9 -7.43 -1.70 2.44
C ARG A 9 -7.00 -2.46 1.19
N ALA A 10 -5.70 -2.51 0.88
CA ALA A 10 -5.19 -3.23 -0.29
C ALA A 10 -5.13 -4.75 -0.07
N ALA A 11 -5.08 -5.19 1.20
CA ALA A 11 -5.01 -6.59 1.59
C ALA A 11 -6.36 -7.33 1.59
N VAL A 12 -7.48 -6.63 1.41
CA VAL A 12 -8.81 -7.26 1.34
C VAL A 12 -8.92 -8.13 0.09
N ALA A 13 -9.45 -9.35 0.24
CA ALA A 13 -9.58 -10.33 -0.85
C ALA A 13 -10.58 -9.89 -1.93
N GLN A 14 -11.76 -9.40 -1.53
CA GLN A 14 -12.77 -8.86 -2.43
C GLN A 14 -12.63 -7.34 -2.51
N ARG A 15 -12.45 -6.82 -3.72
CA ARG A 15 -12.19 -5.39 -3.96
C ARG A 15 -13.30 -4.83 -4.82
N THR A 16 -13.98 -3.80 -4.33
CA THR A 16 -15.13 -3.20 -5.05
C THR A 16 -14.97 -1.70 -5.30
N GLY A 17 -13.89 -1.07 -4.81
CA GLY A 17 -13.54 0.30 -5.20
C GLY A 17 -12.24 0.78 -4.57
N THR A 18 -12.34 1.36 -3.37
CA THR A 18 -11.20 1.94 -2.65
C THR A 18 -10.08 0.92 -2.40
N GLU A 19 -10.41 -0.37 -2.21
CA GLU A 19 -9.43 -1.45 -2.04
C GLU A 19 -8.57 -1.62 -3.30
N ALA A 20 -9.21 -1.59 -4.47
CA ALA A 20 -8.52 -1.67 -5.76
C ALA A 20 -7.67 -0.41 -6.00
N TYR A 21 -8.23 0.77 -5.71
CA TYR A 21 -7.50 2.03 -5.80
C TYR A 21 -6.25 2.05 -4.91
N SER A 22 -6.40 1.68 -3.63
CA SER A 22 -5.29 1.58 -2.68
C SER A 22 -4.22 0.60 -3.16
N LEU A 23 -4.60 -0.56 -3.70
CA LEU A 23 -3.65 -1.53 -4.26
C LEU A 23 -2.85 -0.94 -5.43
N HIS A 24 -3.52 -0.29 -6.38
CA HIS A 24 -2.86 0.31 -7.54
C HIS A 24 -1.94 1.47 -7.15
N LEU A 25 -2.37 2.31 -6.21
CA LEU A 25 -1.56 3.41 -5.69
C LEU A 25 -0.30 2.89 -4.99
N ILE A 26 -0.42 1.89 -4.12
CA ILE A 26 0.72 1.28 -3.42
C ILE A 26 1.70 0.66 -4.43
N ARG A 27 1.20 -0.04 -5.46
CA ARG A 27 2.06 -0.58 -6.52
C ARG A 27 2.81 0.51 -7.29
N ALA A 28 2.13 1.58 -7.67
CA ALA A 28 2.75 2.70 -8.36
C ALA A 28 3.82 3.36 -7.49
N LEU A 29 3.53 3.57 -6.19
CA LEU A 29 4.49 4.12 -5.23
C LEU A 29 5.75 3.25 -5.10
N LEU A 30 5.59 1.92 -4.99
CA LEU A 30 6.71 0.99 -4.86
C LEU A 30 7.54 0.84 -6.13
N ALA A 31 7.00 1.22 -7.28
CA ALA A 31 7.70 1.20 -8.57
C ALA A 31 8.53 2.48 -8.82
N LEU A 32 8.38 3.52 -8.00
CA LEU A 32 9.17 4.73 -8.13
C LEU A 32 10.62 4.45 -7.74
N ASP A 33 11.56 4.94 -8.56
CA ASP A 33 12.97 4.96 -8.19
C ASP A 33 13.19 6.05 -7.14
N THR A 34 13.27 5.64 -5.87
CA THR A 34 13.37 6.55 -4.73
C THR A 34 14.33 6.02 -3.68
N ALA A 35 15.06 6.92 -3.02
CA ALA A 35 15.89 6.62 -1.85
C ALA A 35 15.07 6.42 -0.56
N HIS A 36 13.74 6.46 -0.65
CA HIS A 36 12.85 6.22 0.48
C HIS A 36 12.62 4.73 0.69
N CYS A 37 12.65 4.30 1.95
CA CYS A 37 12.25 2.95 2.32
C CYS A 37 10.75 2.99 2.66
N VAL A 38 9.94 2.23 1.94
CA VAL A 38 8.49 2.15 2.16
C VAL A 38 8.21 0.90 2.99
N ARG A 39 7.54 1.08 4.14
CA ARG A 39 7.07 -0.03 4.98
C ARG A 39 5.55 -0.07 4.97
N LEU A 40 5.02 -1.19 4.47
CA LEU A 40 3.60 -1.48 4.55
C LEU A 40 3.29 -2.06 5.93
N TYR A 41 2.21 -1.59 6.55
CA TYR A 41 1.66 -2.16 7.77
C TYR A 41 0.16 -2.43 7.62
N TYR A 42 -0.37 -3.26 8.49
CA TYR A 42 -1.77 -3.69 8.48
C TYR A 42 -2.39 -3.45 9.87
N ASN A 43 -3.68 -3.23 9.92
CA ASN A 43 -4.46 -2.97 11.14
C ASN A 43 -4.82 -4.25 11.92
N GLY A 44 -4.30 -5.41 11.49
CA GLY A 44 -4.47 -6.71 12.14
C GLY A 44 -3.26 -7.62 11.89
N PRO A 45 -3.16 -8.75 12.61
CA PRO A 45 -2.13 -9.76 12.42
C PRO A 45 -2.21 -10.46 11.05
#